data_AF-S4P648-F1
#
_entry.id   AF-S4P648-F1
#
_cell.length_a   1.000
_cell.length_b   1.000
_cell.length_c   1.000
_cell.angle_alpha   90.00
_cell.angle_beta   90.00
_cell.angle_gamma   90.00
#
_symmetry.space_group_name_H-M   'P 1'
#
loop_
_entity.id
_entity.type
_entity.pdbx_description
1 polymer ?
#
loop_
_entity_poly.entity_id
_entity_poly.type
_entity_poly.pdbx_seq_one_letter_code
_entity_poly.pdbx_strand_id
1 'polypeptide(L)' 'RYWYYKKVPYREPCPIFGNFGATLTMRQSYAKTLQFFYDKYRDEKYVGIFQARRPALLLIDLDIVKAVLSKDFNNFSDR' A
#
# COMPACT_ATOMS: atom_id res chain seq x y z
N ARG A 1 -4.30 12.38 6.84
CA ARG A 1 -3.28 12.14 7.89
C ARG A 1 -3.46 10.80 8.61
N TYR A 2 -3.84 9.71 7.93
CA TYR A 2 -4.13 8.43 8.59
C TYR A 2 -2.86 7.68 9.06
N TRP A 3 -1.92 7.44 8.14
CA TRP A 3 -0.70 6.68 8.42
C TRP A 3 0.26 7.38 9.39
N TYR A 4 0.27 8.72 9.39
CA TYR A 4 0.99 9.53 10.37
C TYR A 4 0.61 9.17 11.80
N TYR A 5 -0.68 9.16 12.13
CA TYR A 5 -1.15 8.84 13.49
C TYR A 5 -0.93 7.38 13.86
N LYS A 6 -0.86 6.48 12.87
CA LYS A 6 -0.56 5.06 13.08
C LYS A 6 0.94 4.73 13.11
N LYS A 7 1.82 5.73 12.94
CA LYS A 7 3.27 5.56 12.89
C LYS A 7 3.73 4.52 11.86
N VAL A 8 3.02 4.43 10.74
CA VAL A 8 3.35 3.54 9.63
C VAL A 8 4.15 4.32 8.60
N PRO A 9 5.28 3.82 8.07
CA PRO A 9 5.98 4.45 6.95
C PRO A 9 5.03 4.67 5.78
N TYR A 10 4.94 5.90 5.26
CA TYR A 10 4.08 6.21 4.13
C TYR A 10 4.69 7.31 3.28
N ARG A 11 4.27 7.39 2.02
CA ARG A 11 4.56 8.55 1.17
C ARG A 11 3.39 9.52 1.25
N GLU A 12 3.70 10.79 1.52
CA GLU A 12 2.66 11.81 1.57
C GLU A 12 1.89 11.86 0.23
N PRO A 13 0.55 11.73 0.27
CA PRO A 13 -0.26 11.73 -0.94
C PRO A 13 -0.29 13.12 -1.57
N CYS A 14 -0.33 13.19 -2.91
CA CYS A 14 -0.68 14.43 -3.60
C CYS A 14 -2.13 14.83 -3.23
N PRO A 15 -2.43 16.11 -2.90
CA PRO A 15 -3.74 16.53 -2.42
C PRO A 15 -4.93 16.12 -3.30
N ILE A 16 -4.75 16.08 -4.63
CA ILE A 16 -5.82 15.75 -5.59
C ILE A 16 -5.81 14.27 -5.98
N PHE A 17 -4.62 13.70 -6.19
CA PHE A 17 -4.47 12.38 -6.84
C PHE A 17 -3.99 11.25 -5.92
N GLY A 18 -3.73 11.53 -4.65
CA GLY A 18 -3.19 10.54 -3.72
C GLY A 18 -1.78 10.08 -4.11
N ASN A 19 -1.50 8.79 -3.91
CA ASN A 19 -0.25 8.15 -4.32
C ASN A 19 -0.29 7.55 -5.74
N PHE A 20 -1.48 7.51 -6.36
CA PHE A 20 -1.74 6.78 -7.61
C PHE A 20 -2.10 7.69 -8.78
N GLY A 21 -1.67 8.96 -8.78
CA GLY A 21 -2.04 9.91 -9.84
C GLY A 21 -1.69 9.45 -11.25
N ALA A 22 -0.48 8.90 -11.45
CA ALA A 22 -0.09 8.35 -12.76
C ALA A 22 -1.00 7.19 -13.20
N THR A 23 -1.47 6.37 -12.26
CA THR A 23 -2.44 5.30 -12.52
C THR A 23 -3.83 5.84 -12.83
N LEU A 24 -4.32 6.84 -12.09
CA LEU A 24 -5.61 7.47 -12.35
C LEU A 24 -5.63 8.21 -13.70
N THR A 25 -4.49 8.77 -14.14
CA THR A 25 -4.36 9.40 -15.46
C THR A 25 -3.99 8.41 -16.57
N MET A 26 -4.04 7.11 -16.32
CA MET A 26 -3.70 6.04 -17.29
C MET A 26 -2.29 6.11 -17.88
N ARG A 27 -1.36 6.81 -17.20
CA ARG A 27 0.04 6.95 -17.61
C ARG A 27 0.93 5.80 -17.11
N GLN A 28 0.49 5.09 -16.07
CA GLN A 28 1.23 3.98 -15.47
C GLN A 28 0.26 2.92 -14.94
N SER A 29 0.55 1.64 -15.18
CA SER A 29 -0.31 0.57 -14.66
C SER A 29 -0.30 0.52 -13.12
N TYR A 30 -1.40 0.03 -12.55
CA TYR A 30 -1.52 -0.14 -11.10
C TYR A 30 -0.38 -1.01 -10.54
N ALA A 31 -0.07 -2.12 -11.21
CA ALA A 31 1.04 -3.00 -10.85
C ALA A 31 2.40 -2.29 -10.87
N LYS A 32 2.66 -1.44 -11.86
CA LYS A 32 3.90 -0.65 -11.91
C LYS A 32 3.99 0.35 -10.77
N THR A 33 2.87 0.94 -10.36
CA THR A 33 2.84 1.83 -9.19
C THR A 33 3.11 1.07 -7.90
N LEU A 34 2.51 -0.11 -7.72
CA LEU A 34 2.82 -0.98 -6.57
C LEU A 34 4.29 -1.42 -6.56
N GLN A 35 4.85 -1.79 -7.71
CA GLN A 35 6.27 -2.13 -7.85
C GLN A 35 7.16 -0.95 -7.42
N PHE A 36 6.85 0.27 -7.83
CA PHE A 36 7.57 1.46 -7.37
C PHE A 36 7.54 1.61 -5.84
N PHE A 37 6.40 1.36 -5.19
CA PHE A 37 6.32 1.39 -3.73
C PHE A 37 7.09 0.25 -3.07
N TYR A 38 6.98 -0.96 -3.60
CA TYR A 38 7.72 -2.12 -3.12
C TYR A 38 9.24 -1.88 -3.20
N ASP A 39 9.73 -1.40 -4.34
CA ASP A 39 11.16 -1.15 -4.55
C ASP A 39 11.68 -0.02 -3.66
N LYS A 40 10.87 1.04 -3.47
CA LYS A 40 11.25 2.19 -2.66
C LYS A 40 11.30 1.90 -1.16
N TYR A 41 10.43 1.02 -0.68
CA TYR A 41 10.29 0.69 0.75
C TYR A 41 10.74 -0.75 1.03
N ARG A 42 11.64 -1.30 0.22
CA ARG A 42 12.02 -2.72 0.28
C ARG A 42 12.59 -3.16 1.64
N ASP A 43 13.17 -2.23 2.39
CA ASP A 43 13.72 -2.45 3.73
C ASP A 43 12.67 -2.37 4.85
N GLU A 44 11.45 -1.93 4.53
CA GLU A 44 10.32 -1.86 5.45
C GLU A 44 9.46 -3.12 5.36
N LYS A 45 8.83 -3.51 6.46
CA LYS A 45 7.93 -4.68 6.46
C LYS A 45 6.59 -4.41 5.77
N TYR A 46 6.15 -3.17 5.82
CA TYR A 46 4.91 -2.70 5.24
C TYR A 46 4.96 -1.19 5.00
N VAL A 47 4.18 -0.71 4.05
CA VAL A 47 4.08 0.72 3.75
C VAL A 47 2.62 1.14 3.58
N GLY A 48 2.27 2.26 4.20
CA GLY A 48 0.98 2.90 4.04
C GLY A 48 0.89 3.59 2.68
N ILE A 49 -0.16 3.29 1.92
CA ILE A 49 -0.48 3.95 0.65
C ILE A 49 -1.91 4.49 0.70
N PHE A 50 -2.23 5.41 -0.21
CA PHE A 50 -3.59 5.89 -0.43
C PHE A 50 -4.03 5.54 -1.86
N GLN A 51 -4.92 4.58 -1.99
CA GLN A 51 -5.61 4.27 -3.25
C GLN A 51 -6.81 5.24 -3.38
N ALA A 52 -6.65 6.27 -4.20
CA ALA A 52 -7.53 7.44 -4.20
C ALA A 52 -7.69 8.02 -2.77
N ARG A 53 -8.89 7.97 -2.20
CA ARG A 53 -9.18 8.45 -0.83
C ARG A 53 -9.12 7.37 0.25
N ARG A 54 -8.92 6.09 -0.12
CA ARG A 54 -8.93 4.98 0.82
C ARG A 54 -7.49 4.66 1.29
N PRO A 55 -7.21 4.64 2.60
CA PRO A 55 -5.93 4.13 3.09
C PRO A 55 -5.85 2.63 2.82
N ALA A 56 -4.73 2.17 2.29
CA ALA A 56 -4.43 0.76 2.10
C ALA A 56 -3.00 0.45 2.58
N LEU A 57 -2.77 -0.74 3.11
CA LEU A 57 -1.47 -1.19 3.58
C LEU A 57 -0.86 -2.11 2.52
N LEU A 58 0.32 -1.78 2.02
CA LEU A 58 1.09 -2.66 1.15
C LEU A 58 2.04 -3.48 2.01
N LEU A 59 1.90 -4.80 1.95
CA LEU A 59 2.78 -5.74 2.64
C LEU A 59 4.01 -6.03 1.77
N ILE A 60 5.20 -5.95 2.37
CA ILE A 60 6.49 -6.14 1.69
C ILE A 60 7.18 -7.40 2.21
N ASP A 61 7.11 -7.64 3.52
CA ASP A 61 7.68 -8.79 4.19
C ASP A 61 6.90 -10.09 3.90
N LEU A 62 7.60 -11.13 3.47
CA LEU A 62 7.01 -12.41 3.07
C LEU A 62 6.42 -13.19 4.25
N ASP A 63 6.96 -13.05 5.46
CA ASP A 63 6.43 -13.72 6.64
C ASP A 63 5.07 -13.13 7.02
N ILE A 64 4.91 -11.81 6.90
CA ILE A 64 3.63 -11.13 7.11
C ILE A 64 2.63 -11.54 6.03
N VAL A 65 3.02 -11.53 4.75
CA VAL A 65 2.15 -11.95 3.64
C VAL A 65 1.68 -13.40 3.87
N LYS A 66 2.58 -14.29 4.25
CA LYS A 66 2.25 -15.69 4.55
C LYS A 66 1.27 -15.78 5.73
N ALA A 67 1.50 -15.03 6.81
CA ALA A 67 0.59 -15.04 7.96
C ALA A 67 -0.83 -14.59 7.58
N VAL A 68 -0.93 -13.46 6.85
CA VAL A 68 -2.19 -12.88 6.39
C VAL A 68 -2.95 -13.82 5.44
N LEU A 69 -2.24 -14.46 4.50
CA LEU A 69 -2.87 -15.33 3.50
C LEU A 69 -3.11 -16.77 3.98
N SER A 70 -2.63 -17.15 5.17
CA SER A 70 -2.82 -18.49 5.71
C SER A 70 -3.52 -18.48 7.08
N LYS A 71 -2.78 -18.16 8.14
CA LYS A 71 -3.26 -18.22 9.54
C LYS A 71 -4.45 -17.30 9.76
N ASP A 72 -4.36 -16.08 9.25
CA ASP A 72 -5.33 -15.03 9.52
C ASP A 72 -6.29 -14.77 8.35
N PHE A 73 -6.32 -15.65 7.34
CA PHE A 73 -7.08 -15.44 6.10
C PHE A 73 -8.54 -15.03 6.34
N ASN A 74 -9.21 -15.65 7.32
CA ASN A 74 -10.60 -15.36 7.67
C ASN A 74 -10.85 -13.90 8.12
N ASN A 75 -9.81 -13.19 8.60
CA ASN A 75 -9.89 -11.78 8.99
C ASN A 75 -9.65 -10.82 7.81
N PHE A 76 -9.05 -11.32 6.73
CA PHE A 76 -8.60 -10.53 5.58
C PHE A 76 -9.31 -10.90 4.26
N SER A 77 -10.11 -11.96 4.25
CA SER A 77 -10.95 -12.34 3.12
C SER A 77 -12.14 -11.38 3.01
N ASP A 78 -12.34 -10.79 1.83
CA ASP A 78 -13.57 -10.09 1.50
C ASP A 78 -14.73 -11.11 1.50
N ARG A 79 -15.86 -10.77 2.11
CA ARG A 79 -17.04 -11.64 2.21
C ARG A 79 -18.10 -11.24 1.21
#